data_AF-A0A6J5W766-F1
#
_entry.id   AF-A0A6J5W766-F1
#
_cell.length_a   1.000
_cell.length_b   1.000
_cell.length_c   1.000
_cell.angle_alpha   90.00
_cell.angle_beta   90.00
_cell.angle_gamma   90.00
#
_symmetry.space_group_name_H-M   'P 1'
#
loop_
_entity.id
_entity.type
_entity.pdbx_description
1 polymer ?
#
loop_
_entity_poly.entity_id
_entity_poly.type
_entity_poly.pdbx_seq_one_letter_code
_entity_poly.pdbx_strand_id
1 'polypeptide(L)'
;MKIRGVWAYNFHQELSQFDHCLHRFPVISFDTEFPGFLRDTPRDALEDQRYEDVKFNVESLKLLQLGFTLSDANGNIGGTWEFHLSGFNEKSDPHVIASISLLKRNGLDFARLGQFGISVAEFVFGFLRVLRIHRGLHDLTWVCFHGLYDLAYLLKLLTQKPLPDSVVMFAKALGVVFGIIYDIKFMARYCKGFFGGEIGLARVAKLLDVERSGEAHQAGSDSLLTAAVFSKMNATFRSVAGMSQGCLYGISPTIVRYWQPAPVVVAPVIVRRPCFPVAAPRVYGARLIHSPILPTYVHMIVANSKPCPKCKRPIEKTKGAMTCTPPCKFEFCWLCPGAWSDHGERTGGFYACNLYEAANKKGVYDETERRREMAKHSQERYTHYYECSARNQLSRQKVLADWHQM
;
A
#
# COMPACT_ATOMS: atom_id res chain seq x y z
N MET A 1 6.72 -26.59 0.06
CA MET A 1 7.08 -25.39 0.87
C MET A 1 5.97 -25.16 1.90
N LYS A 2 6.26 -24.71 3.13
CA LYS A 2 5.23 -24.56 4.17
C LYS A 2 4.50 -23.21 4.04
N ILE A 3 3.18 -23.25 3.91
CA ILE A 3 2.30 -22.07 3.97
C ILE A 3 2.13 -21.66 5.44
N ARG A 4 2.31 -20.37 5.74
CA ARG A 4 2.31 -19.84 7.11
C ARG A 4 0.97 -19.15 7.39
N GLY A 5 0.12 -19.81 8.17
CA GLY A 5 -1.12 -19.22 8.66
C GLY A 5 -0.83 -18.07 9.64
N VAL A 6 -1.32 -16.88 9.32
CA VAL A 6 -1.16 -15.66 10.12
C VAL A 6 -2.51 -15.28 10.71
N TRP A 7 -2.50 -15.15 12.04
CA TRP A 7 -3.62 -14.87 12.93
C TRP A 7 -3.21 -13.74 13.88
N ALA A 8 -4.16 -13.21 14.67
CA ALA A 8 -3.88 -12.08 15.56
C ALA A 8 -2.69 -12.34 16.52
N TYR A 9 -2.60 -13.55 17.08
CA TYR A 9 -1.58 -13.89 18.08
C TYR A 9 -0.14 -13.96 17.52
N ASN A 10 0.05 -14.25 16.23
CA ASN A 10 1.36 -14.33 15.59
C ASN A 10 1.58 -13.24 14.52
N PHE A 11 0.62 -12.34 14.30
CA PHE A 11 0.64 -11.35 13.22
C PHE A 11 1.93 -10.55 13.16
N HIS A 12 2.37 -9.95 14.27
CA HIS A 12 3.57 -9.11 14.28
C HIS A 12 4.86 -9.90 14.00
N GLN A 13 4.95 -11.14 14.51
CA GLN A 13 6.11 -11.99 14.27
C GLN A 13 6.20 -12.39 12.79
N GLU A 14 5.07 -12.76 12.20
CA GLU A 14 4.99 -13.17 10.81
C GLU A 14 5.19 -11.98 9.86
N LEU A 15 4.62 -10.82 10.19
CA LEU A 15 4.81 -9.59 9.43
C LEU A 15 6.29 -9.15 9.44
N SER A 16 7.00 -9.33 10.55
CA SER A 16 8.44 -9.06 10.62
C SER A 16 9.25 -10.01 9.72
N GLN A 17 8.82 -11.27 9.58
CA GLN A 17 9.47 -12.23 8.70
C GLN A 17 9.15 -11.96 7.23
N PHE A 18 7.91 -11.55 6.95
CA PHE A 18 7.50 -11.07 5.63
C PHE A 18 8.32 -9.85 5.20
N ASP A 19 8.48 -8.86 6.08
CA ASP A 19 9.32 -7.67 5.88
C ASP A 19 10.78 -8.03 5.58
N HIS A 20 11.37 -8.92 6.37
CA HIS A 20 12.74 -9.38 6.14
C HIS A 20 12.90 -10.12 4.81
N CYS A 21 11.91 -10.94 4.44
CA CYS A 21 11.91 -11.71 3.20
C CYS A 21 11.83 -10.79 1.96
N LEU A 22 11.01 -9.74 2.00
CA LEU A 22 10.84 -8.80 0.88
C LEU A 22 12.15 -8.14 0.41
N HIS A 23 13.14 -7.98 1.29
CA HIS A 23 14.44 -7.42 0.90
C HIS A 23 15.16 -8.23 -0.18
N ARG A 24 14.93 -9.55 -0.23
CA ARG A 24 15.55 -10.46 -1.19
C ARG A 24 14.55 -10.99 -2.22
N PHE A 25 13.27 -10.98 -1.90
CA PHE A 25 12.20 -11.56 -2.70
C PHE A 25 11.11 -10.51 -2.99
N PRO A 26 11.37 -9.51 -3.87
CA PRO A 26 10.50 -8.34 -4.08
C PRO A 26 9.29 -8.59 -5.01
N VAL A 27 9.08 -9.83 -5.49
CA VAL A 27 7.92 -10.22 -6.29
C VAL A 27 6.85 -10.80 -5.35
N ILE A 28 5.70 -10.14 -5.30
CA ILE A 28 4.56 -10.46 -4.44
C ILE A 28 3.47 -11.07 -5.30
N SER A 29 3.33 -12.39 -5.29
CA SER A 29 2.16 -13.06 -5.83
C SER A 29 1.07 -13.13 -4.78
N PHE A 30 -0.18 -12.88 -5.16
CA PHE A 30 -1.27 -12.81 -4.19
C PHE A 30 -2.59 -13.31 -4.75
N ASP A 31 -3.47 -13.68 -3.82
CA ASP A 31 -4.82 -14.16 -4.05
C ASP A 31 -5.68 -13.83 -2.82
N THR A 32 -7.01 -13.75 -2.98
CA THR A 32 -7.91 -13.39 -1.88
C THR A 32 -9.16 -14.25 -1.82
N GLU A 33 -9.68 -14.48 -0.61
CA GLU A 33 -10.95 -15.18 -0.41
C GLU A 33 -11.99 -14.24 0.21
N PHE A 34 -13.19 -14.25 -0.36
CA PHE A 34 -14.30 -13.36 0.00
C PHE A 34 -15.65 -14.05 -0.25
N PRO A 35 -16.75 -13.56 0.36
CA PRO A 35 -18.00 -14.32 0.47
C PRO A 35 -18.89 -14.27 -0.78
N GLY A 36 -18.30 -14.33 -1.98
CA GLY A 36 -18.99 -14.43 -3.26
C GLY A 36 -19.27 -13.09 -3.95
N PHE A 37 -20.32 -13.08 -4.77
CA PHE A 37 -20.73 -11.94 -5.59
C PHE A 37 -22.24 -11.69 -5.39
N LEU A 38 -22.61 -10.53 -4.86
CA LEU A 38 -24.03 -10.16 -4.70
C LEU A 38 -24.67 -9.76 -6.04
N ARG A 39 -23.85 -9.22 -6.95
CA ARG A 39 -24.19 -9.00 -8.36
C ARG A 39 -23.28 -9.86 -9.22
N ASP A 40 -23.90 -10.69 -10.06
CA ASP A 40 -23.18 -11.41 -11.10
C ASP A 40 -22.87 -10.48 -12.26
N THR A 41 -21.66 -10.56 -12.78
CA THR A 41 -21.26 -9.81 -13.98
C THR A 41 -21.28 -10.73 -15.20
N PRO A 42 -22.11 -10.43 -16.22
CA PRO A 42 -22.11 -11.19 -17.47
C PRO A 42 -20.72 -11.24 -18.14
N ARG A 43 -20.46 -12.32 -18.88
CA ARG A 43 -19.18 -12.49 -19.58
C ARG A 43 -18.95 -11.38 -20.61
N ASP A 44 -20.00 -11.03 -21.34
CA ASP A 44 -20.09 -9.99 -22.37
C ASP A 44 -20.42 -8.60 -21.82
N ALA A 45 -20.45 -8.42 -20.50
CA ALA A 45 -20.69 -7.12 -19.89
C ALA A 45 -19.68 -6.07 -20.39
N LEU A 46 -20.21 -4.88 -20.67
CA LEU A 46 -19.42 -3.69 -20.95
C LEU A 46 -18.49 -3.39 -19.77
N GLU A 47 -17.36 -2.75 -20.07
CA GLU A 47 -16.32 -2.46 -19.08
C GLU A 47 -16.84 -1.66 -17.89
N ASP A 48 -17.63 -0.62 -18.13
CA ASP A 48 -18.18 0.22 -17.07
C ASP A 48 -19.14 -0.57 -16.17
N GLN A 49 -20.05 -1.36 -16.76
CA GLN A 49 -20.94 -2.24 -16.00
C GLN A 49 -20.15 -3.25 -15.15
N ARG A 50 -19.12 -3.87 -15.74
CA ARG A 50 -18.26 -4.81 -15.02
C ARG A 50 -17.57 -4.14 -13.83
N TYR A 51 -17.05 -2.94 -14.02
CA TYR A 51 -16.41 -2.19 -12.93
C TYR A 51 -17.43 -1.75 -11.87
N GLU A 52 -18.63 -1.35 -12.25
CA GLU A 52 -19.72 -1.02 -11.32
C GLU A 52 -20.11 -2.23 -10.45
N ASP A 53 -20.21 -3.43 -11.04
CA ASP A 53 -20.48 -4.65 -10.29
C ASP A 53 -19.33 -5.01 -9.34
N VAL A 54 -18.08 -4.91 -9.81
CA VAL A 54 -16.88 -5.09 -8.97
C VAL A 54 -16.93 -4.14 -7.79
N LYS A 55 -17.16 -2.86 -8.04
CA LYS A 55 -17.24 -1.82 -7.01
C LYS A 55 -18.35 -2.15 -6.01
N PHE A 56 -19.55 -2.43 -6.49
CA PHE A 56 -20.70 -2.76 -5.65
C PHE A 56 -20.41 -3.96 -4.74
N ASN A 57 -19.90 -5.06 -5.31
CA ASN A 57 -19.61 -6.28 -4.56
C ASN A 57 -18.49 -6.06 -3.54
N VAL A 58 -17.38 -5.46 -3.96
CA VAL A 58 -16.21 -5.23 -3.10
C VAL A 58 -16.54 -4.27 -1.97
N GLU A 59 -17.36 -3.24 -2.21
CA GLU A 59 -17.80 -2.30 -1.17
C GLU A 59 -18.78 -2.93 -0.19
N SER A 60 -19.68 -3.80 -0.67
CA SER A 60 -20.74 -4.44 0.12
C SER A 60 -20.27 -5.66 0.94
N LEU A 61 -19.18 -6.30 0.53
CA LEU A 61 -18.69 -7.53 1.15
C LEU A 61 -17.38 -7.30 1.91
N LYS A 62 -17.11 -8.20 2.86
CA LYS A 62 -15.89 -8.20 3.68
C LYS A 62 -14.89 -9.23 3.15
N LEU A 63 -13.62 -8.82 3.11
CA LEU A 63 -12.51 -9.71 2.78
C LEU A 63 -12.23 -10.66 3.94
N LEU A 64 -11.93 -11.93 3.66
CA LEU A 64 -11.79 -12.97 4.68
C LEU A 64 -10.34 -13.44 4.82
N GLN A 65 -9.69 -13.74 3.70
CA GLN A 65 -8.29 -14.17 3.69
C GLN A 65 -7.48 -13.47 2.60
N LEU A 66 -6.18 -13.35 2.85
CA LEU A 66 -5.18 -12.83 1.94
C LEU A 66 -3.99 -13.79 1.88
N GLY A 67 -3.66 -14.25 0.69
CA GLY A 67 -2.47 -15.04 0.43
C GLY A 67 -1.40 -14.18 -0.19
N PHE A 68 -0.18 -14.26 0.33
CA PHE A 68 0.99 -13.64 -0.27
C PHE A 68 2.13 -14.65 -0.37
N THR A 69 2.67 -14.80 -1.57
CA THR A 69 3.89 -15.56 -1.83
C THR A 69 4.97 -14.63 -2.35
N LEU A 70 6.13 -14.64 -1.69
CA LEU A 70 7.27 -13.81 -2.03
C LEU A 70 8.28 -14.62 -2.84
N SER A 71 8.71 -14.08 -3.97
CA SER A 71 9.72 -14.68 -4.84
C SER A 71 10.72 -13.65 -5.37
N ASP A 72 11.84 -14.14 -5.90
CA ASP A 72 12.82 -13.32 -6.59
C ASP A 72 12.55 -13.28 -8.10
N ALA A 73 13.34 -12.52 -8.85
CA ALA A 73 13.18 -12.40 -10.30
C ALA A 73 13.40 -13.72 -11.07
N ASN A 74 14.06 -14.71 -10.45
CA ASN A 74 14.27 -16.05 -11.03
C ASN A 74 13.12 -17.01 -10.67
N GLY A 75 12.18 -16.58 -9.83
CA GLY A 75 11.08 -17.40 -9.32
C GLY A 75 11.45 -18.29 -8.14
N ASN A 76 12.61 -18.08 -7.51
CA ASN A 76 12.90 -18.76 -6.25
C ASN A 76 11.98 -18.18 -5.17
N ILE A 77 11.29 -19.05 -4.44
CA ILE A 77 10.30 -18.64 -3.45
C ILE A 77 10.98 -18.46 -2.10
N GLY A 78 10.77 -17.30 -1.48
CA GLY A 78 11.27 -16.97 -0.14
C GLY A 78 10.30 -17.38 0.98
N GLY A 79 8.99 -17.31 0.73
CA GLY A 79 7.98 -17.76 1.67
C GLY A 79 6.55 -17.49 1.21
N THR A 80 5.59 -18.14 1.87
CA THR A 80 4.15 -17.95 1.64
C THR A 80 3.43 -17.72 2.97
N TRP A 81 2.61 -16.68 3.02
CA TRP A 81 1.81 -16.27 4.17
C TRP A 81 0.35 -16.22 3.81
N GLU A 82 -0.49 -16.65 4.74
CA GLU A 82 -1.94 -16.63 4.61
C GLU A 82 -2.55 -15.89 5.80
N PHE A 83 -2.95 -14.65 5.58
CA PHE A 83 -3.51 -13.78 6.60
C PHE A 83 -5.01 -14.00 6.70
N HIS A 84 -5.47 -14.22 7.93
CA HIS A 84 -6.86 -14.48 8.26
C HIS A 84 -7.44 -13.23 8.92
N LEU A 85 -8.43 -12.59 8.30
CA LEU A 85 -9.03 -11.35 8.80
C LEU A 85 -10.25 -11.64 9.67
N SER A 86 -10.39 -10.91 10.78
CA SER A 86 -11.59 -10.92 11.60
C SER A 86 -12.61 -9.87 11.13
N GLY A 87 -13.80 -9.92 11.72
CA GLY A 87 -14.85 -8.91 11.53
C GLY A 87 -15.97 -9.32 10.58
N PHE A 88 -15.89 -10.51 9.95
CA PHE A 88 -17.02 -11.11 9.26
C PHE A 88 -17.90 -11.93 10.22
N ASN A 89 -19.21 -11.76 10.11
CA ASN A 89 -20.24 -12.48 10.85
C ASN A 89 -21.32 -12.99 9.88
N GLU A 90 -21.37 -14.31 9.69
CA GLU A 90 -22.31 -14.98 8.79
C GLU A 90 -23.79 -14.66 9.07
N LYS A 91 -24.15 -14.32 10.31
CA LYS A 91 -25.55 -14.01 10.67
C LYS A 91 -26.00 -12.62 10.24
N SER A 92 -25.08 -11.67 10.13
CA SER A 92 -25.42 -10.26 9.95
C SER A 92 -24.82 -9.63 8.69
N ASP A 93 -23.68 -10.14 8.22
CA ASP A 93 -22.99 -9.56 7.07
C ASP A 93 -23.54 -10.12 5.75
N PRO A 94 -23.64 -9.28 4.70
CA PRO A 94 -24.01 -9.75 3.37
C PRO A 94 -23.03 -10.80 2.86
N HIS A 95 -23.56 -11.85 2.24
CA HIS A 95 -22.78 -12.94 1.66
C HIS A 95 -23.64 -13.77 0.70
N VAL A 96 -22.99 -14.59 -0.11
CA VAL A 96 -23.63 -15.62 -0.93
C VAL A 96 -23.51 -16.98 -0.22
N ILE A 97 -24.65 -17.62 0.05
CA ILE A 97 -24.71 -18.90 0.79
C ILE A 97 -23.88 -19.99 0.11
N ALA A 98 -23.93 -20.09 -1.22
CA ALA A 98 -23.16 -21.06 -1.99
C ALA A 98 -21.65 -20.84 -1.83
N SER A 99 -21.20 -19.58 -1.83
CA SER A 99 -19.79 -19.22 -1.63
C SER A 99 -19.32 -19.54 -0.21
N ILE A 100 -20.11 -19.20 0.81
CA ILE A 100 -19.80 -19.59 2.21
C ILE A 100 -19.71 -21.11 2.34
N SER A 101 -20.63 -21.85 1.74
CA SER A 101 -20.63 -23.32 1.76
C SER A 101 -19.42 -23.92 1.05
N LEU A 102 -18.94 -23.28 -0.03
CA LEU A 102 -17.71 -23.68 -0.70
C LEU A 102 -16.49 -23.42 0.19
N LEU A 103 -16.37 -22.21 0.76
CA LEU A 103 -15.27 -21.84 1.65
C LEU A 103 -15.17 -22.75 2.88
N LYS A 104 -16.31 -23.07 3.52
CA LYS A 104 -16.35 -24.04 4.64
C LYS A 104 -15.84 -25.42 4.23
N ARG A 105 -16.27 -25.92 3.06
CA ARG A 105 -15.81 -27.21 2.52
C ARG A 105 -14.32 -27.22 2.22
N ASN A 106 -13.75 -26.08 1.86
CA ASN A 106 -12.31 -25.91 1.60
C ASN A 106 -11.51 -25.55 2.87
N GLY A 107 -12.12 -25.65 4.06
CA GLY A 107 -11.44 -25.57 5.34
C GLY A 107 -11.47 -24.20 6.02
N LEU A 108 -12.23 -23.22 5.51
CA LEU A 108 -12.36 -21.93 6.17
C LEU A 108 -13.31 -21.99 7.38
N ASP A 109 -12.73 -21.84 8.57
CA ASP A 109 -13.47 -21.81 9.84
C ASP A 109 -13.83 -20.37 10.23
N PHE A 110 -15.10 -20.00 10.02
CA PHE A 110 -15.63 -18.68 10.33
C PHE A 110 -15.69 -18.37 11.84
N ALA A 111 -15.86 -19.37 12.69
CA ALA A 111 -15.82 -19.16 14.14
C ALA A 111 -14.38 -18.81 14.57
N ARG A 112 -13.40 -19.52 14.01
CA ARG A 112 -11.98 -19.23 14.22
C ARG A 112 -11.57 -17.87 13.64
N LEU A 113 -12.06 -17.48 12.47
CA LEU A 113 -11.86 -16.12 11.91
C LEU A 113 -12.37 -15.05 12.88
N GLY A 114 -13.58 -15.22 13.42
CA GLY A 114 -14.16 -14.28 14.38
C GLY A 114 -13.34 -14.15 15.66
N GLN A 115 -12.84 -15.27 16.19
CA GLN A 115 -12.14 -15.30 17.48
C GLN A 115 -10.65 -14.93 17.39
N PHE A 116 -9.96 -15.37 16.34
CA PHE A 116 -8.49 -15.28 16.23
C PHE A 116 -8.00 -14.53 14.99
N GLY A 117 -8.90 -14.09 14.12
CA GLY A 117 -8.55 -13.33 12.93
C GLY A 117 -7.96 -11.96 13.28
N ILE A 118 -7.07 -11.49 12.41
CA ILE A 118 -6.39 -10.20 12.52
C ILE A 118 -7.42 -9.10 12.27
N SER A 119 -7.48 -8.11 13.15
CA SER A 119 -8.35 -6.97 12.92
C SER A 119 -7.88 -6.19 11.67
N VAL A 120 -8.82 -5.73 10.86
CA VAL A 120 -8.51 -4.96 9.64
C VAL A 120 -7.61 -3.76 9.95
N ALA A 121 -7.84 -3.08 11.08
CA ALA A 121 -7.03 -1.94 11.49
C ALA A 121 -5.57 -2.30 11.76
N GLU A 122 -5.31 -3.40 12.49
CA GLU A 122 -3.95 -3.88 12.76
C GLU A 122 -3.25 -4.35 11.49
N PHE A 123 -3.97 -5.08 10.62
CA PHE A 123 -3.42 -5.52 9.34
C PHE A 123 -2.98 -4.32 8.51
N VAL A 124 -3.87 -3.34 8.29
CA VAL A 124 -3.59 -2.15 7.48
C VAL A 124 -2.43 -1.36 8.06
N PHE A 125 -2.41 -1.13 9.38
CA PHE A 125 -1.34 -0.39 10.04
C PHE A 125 0.03 -1.07 9.85
N GLY A 126 0.11 -2.37 10.11
CA GLY A 126 1.34 -3.14 9.97
C GLY A 126 1.80 -3.25 8.52
N PHE A 127 0.90 -3.64 7.63
CA PHE A 127 1.22 -3.93 6.24
C PHE A 127 1.62 -2.67 5.46
N LEU A 128 0.94 -1.53 5.66
CA LEU A 128 1.33 -0.26 5.05
C LEU A 128 2.73 0.20 5.47
N ARG A 129 3.14 -0.08 6.71
CA ARG A 129 4.50 0.21 7.18
C ARG A 129 5.54 -0.58 6.38
N VAL A 130 5.30 -1.88 6.19
CA VAL A 130 6.17 -2.75 5.37
C VAL A 130 6.21 -2.24 3.92
N LEU A 131 5.05 -2.03 3.29
CA LEU A 131 4.99 -1.53 1.91
C LEU A 131 5.73 -0.20 1.75
N ARG A 132 5.63 0.71 2.71
CA ARG A 132 6.34 2.00 2.66
C ARG A 132 7.86 1.83 2.66
N ILE A 133 8.38 0.93 3.50
CA ILE A 133 9.82 0.64 3.56
C ILE A 133 10.29 0.14 2.20
N HIS A 134 9.61 -0.89 1.68
CA HIS A 134 10.05 -1.56 0.46
C HIS A 134 9.80 -0.76 -0.81
N ARG A 135 8.76 0.09 -0.89
CA ARG A 135 8.60 1.02 -2.03
C ARG A 135 9.73 2.03 -2.17
N GLY A 136 10.45 2.33 -1.08
CA GLY A 136 11.62 3.22 -1.10
C GLY A 136 12.93 2.51 -1.46
N LEU A 137 12.96 1.17 -1.39
CA LEU A 137 14.16 0.35 -1.55
C LEU A 137 14.14 -0.51 -2.82
N HIS A 138 12.94 -0.93 -3.23
CA HIS A 138 12.72 -1.91 -4.29
C HIS A 138 11.57 -1.49 -5.20
N ASP A 139 11.65 -1.94 -6.44
CA ASP A 139 10.53 -1.93 -7.36
C ASP A 139 9.67 -3.18 -7.11
N LEU A 140 8.75 -3.08 -6.16
CA LEU A 140 7.82 -4.17 -5.84
C LEU A 140 7.00 -4.56 -7.09
N THR A 141 6.99 -5.85 -7.39
CA THR A 141 6.23 -6.43 -8.50
C THR A 141 5.09 -7.25 -7.94
N TRP A 142 3.86 -6.91 -8.32
CA TRP A 142 2.65 -7.59 -7.88
C TRP A 142 2.14 -8.51 -8.97
N VAL A 143 1.82 -9.75 -8.61
CA VAL A 143 1.37 -10.77 -9.55
C VAL A 143 0.08 -11.40 -9.06
N CYS A 144 -0.93 -11.44 -9.92
CA CYS A 144 -2.22 -12.04 -9.64
C CYS A 144 -2.65 -12.92 -10.81
N PHE A 145 -3.71 -13.70 -10.59
CA PHE A 145 -4.40 -14.41 -11.66
C PHE A 145 -5.85 -13.96 -11.71
N HIS A 146 -6.29 -13.34 -12.81
CA HIS A 146 -7.65 -12.80 -12.91
C HIS A 146 -7.98 -11.78 -11.81
N GLY A 147 -6.99 -10.96 -11.43
CA GLY A 147 -6.96 -10.28 -10.13
C GLY A 147 -7.78 -9.00 -10.02
N LEU A 148 -8.82 -8.81 -10.84
CA LEU A 148 -9.64 -7.59 -10.80
C LEU A 148 -10.29 -7.38 -9.44
N TYR A 149 -10.90 -8.43 -8.90
CA TYR A 149 -11.50 -8.39 -7.56
C TYR A 149 -10.43 -8.36 -6.46
N ASP A 150 -9.35 -9.13 -6.59
CA ASP A 150 -8.27 -9.18 -5.59
C ASP A 150 -7.60 -7.81 -5.40
N LEU A 151 -7.28 -7.13 -6.50
CA LEU A 151 -6.73 -5.78 -6.47
C LEU A 151 -7.74 -4.76 -5.94
N ALA A 152 -9.02 -4.91 -6.25
CA ALA A 152 -10.06 -4.04 -5.72
C ALA A 152 -10.21 -4.19 -4.20
N TYR A 153 -10.23 -5.43 -3.68
CA TYR A 153 -10.24 -5.69 -2.25
C TYR A 153 -8.99 -5.14 -1.56
N LEU A 154 -7.80 -5.39 -2.10
CA LEU A 154 -6.57 -4.84 -1.55
C LEU A 154 -6.54 -3.31 -1.61
N LEU A 155 -7.04 -2.69 -2.67
CA LEU A 155 -7.11 -1.23 -2.77
C LEU A 155 -8.06 -0.67 -1.71
N LYS A 156 -9.27 -1.22 -1.57
CA LYS A 156 -10.23 -0.83 -0.51
C LYS A 156 -9.61 -1.01 0.87
N LEU A 157 -8.98 -2.17 1.11
CA LEU A 157 -8.36 -2.51 2.38
C LEU A 157 -7.22 -1.54 2.72
N LEU A 158 -6.29 -1.27 1.81
CA LEU A 158 -5.12 -0.45 2.12
C LEU A 158 -5.43 1.05 2.14
N THR A 159 -6.42 1.50 1.39
CA THR A 159 -6.81 2.93 1.37
C THR A 159 -7.84 3.28 2.43
N GLN A 160 -8.61 2.29 2.93
CA GLN A 160 -9.75 2.47 3.84
C GLN A 160 -10.74 3.51 3.29
N LYS A 161 -10.93 3.53 1.97
CA LYS A 161 -11.80 4.44 1.23
C LYS A 161 -12.68 3.64 0.26
N PRO A 162 -13.83 4.22 -0.16
CA PRO A 162 -14.57 3.72 -1.30
C PRO A 162 -13.67 3.60 -2.53
N LEU A 163 -13.99 2.65 -3.40
CA LEU A 163 -13.32 2.49 -4.68
C LEU A 163 -13.64 3.69 -5.60
N PRO A 164 -12.71 4.09 -6.48
CA PRO A 164 -12.93 5.21 -7.39
C PRO A 164 -14.18 5.06 -8.26
N ASP A 165 -14.78 6.16 -8.69
CA ASP A 165 -16.04 6.12 -9.45
C ASP A 165 -15.89 5.70 -10.92
N SER A 166 -14.67 5.65 -11.45
CA SER A 166 -14.41 5.21 -12.83
C SER A 166 -13.24 4.25 -12.90
N VAL A 167 -13.28 3.36 -13.90
CA VAL A 167 -12.23 2.37 -14.18
C VAL A 167 -10.86 3.02 -14.44
N VAL A 168 -10.85 4.21 -15.05
CA VAL A 168 -9.61 4.99 -15.27
C VAL A 168 -9.02 5.47 -13.94
N MET A 169 -9.85 5.97 -13.03
CA MET A 169 -9.38 6.42 -11.71
C MET A 169 -8.98 5.25 -10.82
N PHE A 170 -9.65 4.10 -10.97
CA PHE A 170 -9.26 2.84 -10.36
C PHE A 170 -7.86 2.40 -10.80
N ALA A 171 -7.61 2.32 -12.11
CA ALA A 171 -6.29 1.96 -12.63
C ALA A 171 -5.19 2.91 -12.16
N LYS A 172 -5.46 4.23 -12.11
CA LYS A 172 -4.53 5.22 -11.53
C LYS A 172 -4.24 4.95 -10.07
N ALA A 173 -5.27 4.66 -9.26
CA ALA A 173 -5.11 4.36 -7.84
C ALA A 173 -4.28 3.08 -7.63
N LEU A 174 -4.51 2.04 -8.43
CA LEU A 174 -3.68 0.84 -8.43
C LEU A 174 -2.22 1.14 -8.74
N GLY A 175 -1.94 1.98 -9.73
CA GLY A 175 -0.57 2.38 -10.10
C GLY A 175 0.17 3.15 -9.00
N VAL A 176 -0.56 3.90 -8.16
CA VAL A 176 -0.01 4.60 -6.99
C VAL A 176 0.27 3.64 -5.83
N VAL A 177 -0.58 2.62 -5.64
CA VAL A 177 -0.48 1.71 -4.49
C VAL A 177 0.42 0.50 -4.79
N PHE A 178 0.34 -0.10 -5.96
CA PHE A 178 1.02 -1.38 -6.22
C PHE A 178 2.21 -1.22 -7.17
N GLY A 179 2.26 -0.15 -7.97
CA GLY A 179 3.39 0.09 -8.87
C GLY A 179 3.37 -0.85 -10.08
N ILE A 180 4.22 -1.88 -10.07
CA ILE A 180 4.32 -2.87 -11.16
C ILE A 180 3.32 -3.99 -10.90
N ILE A 181 2.44 -4.28 -11.86
CA ILE A 181 1.39 -5.31 -11.73
C ILE A 181 1.42 -6.22 -12.96
N TYR A 182 1.22 -7.52 -12.73
CA TYR A 182 1.01 -8.54 -13.75
C TYR A 182 -0.25 -9.34 -13.44
N ASP A 183 -1.08 -9.57 -14.46
CA ASP A 183 -2.17 -10.54 -14.41
C ASP A 183 -1.85 -11.71 -15.35
N ILE A 184 -1.63 -12.89 -14.77
CA ILE A 184 -1.30 -14.11 -15.50
C ILE A 184 -2.40 -14.49 -16.49
N LYS A 185 -3.68 -14.24 -16.16
CA LYS A 185 -4.79 -14.55 -17.07
C LYS A 185 -4.78 -13.62 -18.28
N PHE A 186 -4.38 -12.36 -18.10
CA PHE A 186 -4.14 -11.45 -19.23
C PHE A 186 -2.93 -11.90 -20.04
N MET A 187 -1.82 -12.25 -19.39
CA MET A 187 -0.62 -12.78 -20.06
C MET A 187 -0.94 -14.00 -20.93
N ALA A 188 -1.83 -14.89 -20.46
CA ALA A 188 -2.20 -16.12 -21.14
C ALA A 188 -2.83 -15.90 -22.53
N ARG A 189 -3.33 -14.69 -22.82
CA ARG A 189 -3.81 -14.28 -24.15
C ARG A 189 -2.73 -14.38 -25.23
N TYR A 190 -1.46 -14.17 -24.85
CA TYR A 190 -0.32 -14.14 -25.75
C TYR A 190 0.46 -15.47 -25.78
N CYS A 191 0.01 -16.48 -25.04
CA CYS A 191 0.68 -17.77 -24.94
C CYS A 191 -0.07 -18.81 -25.76
N LYS A 192 0.61 -19.37 -26.77
CA LYS A 192 0.06 -20.44 -27.60
C LYS A 192 -0.31 -21.65 -26.72
N GLY A 193 -1.53 -22.16 -26.88
CA GLY A 193 -2.04 -23.29 -26.10
C GLY A 193 -2.84 -22.92 -24.85
N PHE A 194 -2.95 -21.63 -24.52
CA PHE A 194 -3.77 -21.14 -23.38
C PHE A 194 -5.10 -20.52 -23.79
N PHE A 195 -5.64 -20.91 -24.95
CA PHE A 195 -7.01 -20.61 -25.37
C PHE A 195 -7.38 -19.12 -25.30
N GLY A 196 -6.44 -18.23 -25.66
CA GLY A 196 -6.68 -16.78 -25.60
C GLY A 196 -6.96 -16.26 -24.18
N GLY A 197 -6.44 -16.92 -23.14
CA GLY A 197 -6.62 -16.52 -21.74
C GLY A 197 -7.93 -17.00 -21.09
N GLU A 198 -8.81 -17.68 -21.82
CA GLU A 198 -10.06 -18.27 -21.30
C GLU A 198 -9.79 -19.63 -20.62
N ILE A 199 -8.91 -19.62 -19.62
CA ILE A 199 -8.43 -20.80 -18.92
C ILE A 199 -8.31 -20.48 -17.43
N GLY A 200 -8.55 -21.45 -16.54
CA GLY A 200 -8.40 -21.31 -15.09
C GLY A 200 -6.98 -21.63 -14.60
N LEU A 201 -6.58 -21.09 -13.44
CA LEU A 201 -5.23 -21.20 -12.89
C LEU A 201 -4.74 -22.66 -12.79
N ALA A 202 -5.57 -23.55 -12.23
CA ALA A 202 -5.23 -24.97 -12.10
C ALA A 202 -4.94 -25.65 -13.45
N ARG A 203 -5.65 -25.24 -14.52
CA ARG A 203 -5.42 -25.77 -15.86
C ARG A 203 -4.16 -25.18 -16.50
N VAL A 204 -3.88 -23.89 -16.28
CA VAL A 204 -2.61 -23.27 -16.69
C VAL A 204 -1.43 -23.98 -16.02
N ALA A 205 -1.50 -24.19 -14.71
CA ALA A 205 -0.49 -24.91 -13.96
C ALA A 205 -0.23 -26.31 -14.52
N LYS A 206 -1.31 -27.07 -14.80
CA LYS A 206 -1.20 -28.40 -15.42
C LYS A 206 -0.53 -28.36 -16.80
N LEU A 207 -0.83 -27.36 -17.64
CA LEU A 207 -0.21 -27.23 -18.97
C LEU A 207 1.26 -26.79 -18.90
N LEU A 208 1.66 -26.13 -17.82
CA LEU A 208 3.03 -25.71 -17.55
C LEU A 208 3.83 -26.72 -16.72
N ASP A 209 3.24 -27.86 -16.38
CA ASP A 209 3.84 -28.88 -15.52
C ASP A 209 4.27 -28.30 -14.15
N VAL A 210 3.37 -27.53 -13.54
CA VAL A 210 3.53 -26.93 -12.22
C VAL A 210 2.57 -27.62 -11.24
N GLU A 211 3.13 -28.21 -10.18
CA GLU A 211 2.36 -28.85 -9.12
C GLU A 211 1.89 -27.85 -8.06
N ARG A 212 0.68 -28.08 -7.53
CA ARG A 212 0.15 -27.29 -6.41
C ARG A 212 0.74 -27.80 -5.09
N SER A 213 1.09 -26.86 -4.22
CA SER A 213 1.36 -27.12 -2.80
C SER A 213 0.25 -26.51 -1.94
N GLY A 214 -0.38 -27.32 -1.08
CA GLY A 214 -1.54 -26.91 -0.27
C GLY A 214 -2.88 -27.19 -0.94
N GLU A 215 -3.97 -26.88 -0.23
CA GLU A 215 -5.34 -27.10 -0.70
C GLU A 215 -5.78 -26.02 -1.69
N ALA A 216 -6.54 -26.39 -2.71
CA ALA A 216 -7.14 -25.42 -3.63
C ALA A 216 -8.21 -24.58 -2.92
N HIS A 217 -8.43 -23.33 -3.35
CA HIS A 217 -9.39 -22.39 -2.76
C HIS A 217 -9.02 -22.00 -1.33
N GLN A 218 -7.73 -21.78 -1.13
CA GLN A 218 -7.14 -21.15 0.03
C GLN A 218 -6.13 -20.14 -0.50
N ALA A 219 -6.29 -18.88 -0.11
CA ALA A 219 -5.53 -17.76 -0.66
C ALA A 219 -4.01 -18.01 -0.64
N GLY A 220 -3.49 -18.64 0.42
CA GLY A 220 -2.08 -19.00 0.55
C GLY A 220 -1.62 -19.97 -0.54
N SER A 221 -2.34 -21.08 -0.74
CA SER A 221 -2.00 -22.07 -1.78
C SER A 221 -2.15 -21.49 -3.18
N ASP A 222 -3.20 -20.72 -3.42
CA ASP A 222 -3.45 -20.11 -4.73
C ASP A 222 -2.44 -19.00 -5.06
N SER A 223 -2.01 -18.20 -4.08
CA SER A 223 -0.90 -17.26 -4.27
C SER A 223 0.44 -17.96 -4.59
N LEU A 224 0.67 -19.14 -4.01
CA LEU A 224 1.88 -19.93 -4.24
C LEU A 224 1.86 -20.55 -5.64
N LEU A 225 0.73 -21.10 -6.06
CA LEU A 225 0.55 -21.59 -7.42
C LEU A 225 0.67 -20.46 -8.44
N THR A 226 0.13 -19.28 -8.13
CA THR A 226 0.26 -18.05 -8.95
C THR A 226 1.74 -17.68 -9.13
N ALA A 227 2.55 -17.69 -8.07
CA ALA A 227 3.99 -17.42 -8.17
C ALA A 227 4.72 -18.43 -9.06
N ALA A 228 4.46 -19.71 -8.86
CA ALA A 228 5.11 -20.79 -9.61
C ALA A 228 4.72 -20.75 -11.11
N VAL A 229 3.43 -20.53 -11.40
CA VAL A 229 2.93 -20.36 -12.78
C VAL A 229 3.57 -19.15 -13.44
N PHE A 230 3.62 -18.00 -12.76
CA PHE A 230 4.23 -16.79 -13.30
C PHE A 230 5.70 -17.00 -13.67
N SER A 231 6.49 -17.60 -12.78
CA SER A 231 7.90 -17.92 -13.05
C SER A 231 8.04 -18.84 -14.27
N LYS A 232 7.30 -19.96 -14.29
CA LYS A 232 7.37 -20.94 -15.38
C LYS A 232 6.90 -20.35 -16.71
N MET A 233 5.87 -19.53 -16.69
CA MET A 233 5.35 -18.83 -17.85
C MET A 233 6.36 -17.84 -18.42
N ASN A 234 7.02 -17.05 -17.57
CA ASN A 234 8.06 -16.10 -18.00
C ASN A 234 9.32 -16.80 -18.55
N ALA A 235 9.67 -17.97 -17.99
CA ALA A 235 10.76 -18.79 -18.51
C ALA A 235 10.45 -19.41 -19.89
N THR A 236 9.19 -19.79 -20.11
CA THR A 236 8.73 -20.47 -21.34
C THR A 236 8.41 -19.49 -22.47
N PHE A 237 7.72 -18.39 -22.15
CA PHE A 237 7.23 -17.41 -23.11
C PHE A 237 7.93 -16.07 -22.90
N ARG A 238 9.14 -15.95 -23.47
CA ARG A 238 9.92 -14.72 -23.42
C ARG A 238 9.12 -13.54 -23.99
N SER A 239 9.37 -12.33 -23.49
CA SER A 239 8.73 -11.05 -23.87
C SER A 239 7.27 -10.84 -23.44
N VAL A 240 6.52 -11.87 -23.07
CA VAL A 240 5.10 -11.72 -22.66
C VAL A 240 4.96 -10.75 -21.49
N ALA A 241 5.82 -10.87 -20.48
CA ALA A 241 5.83 -9.95 -19.34
C ALA A 241 5.95 -8.49 -19.79
N GLY A 242 6.92 -8.16 -20.65
CA GLY A 242 7.12 -6.79 -21.14
C GLY A 242 5.90 -6.19 -21.84
N MET A 243 5.09 -7.02 -22.52
CA MET A 243 3.88 -6.59 -23.22
C MET A 243 2.63 -6.50 -22.32
N SER A 244 2.65 -7.16 -21.17
CA SER A 244 1.49 -7.30 -20.28
C SER A 244 1.56 -6.49 -18.99
N GLN A 245 2.67 -5.78 -18.75
CA GLN A 245 2.85 -5.03 -17.52
C GLN A 245 1.75 -3.97 -17.36
N GLY A 246 1.08 -3.99 -16.21
CA GLY A 246 -0.02 -3.07 -15.90
C GLY A 246 -1.34 -3.43 -16.58
N CYS A 247 -1.38 -4.48 -17.40
CA CYS A 247 -2.62 -4.94 -18.02
C CYS A 247 -3.34 -5.91 -17.09
N LEU A 248 -4.62 -5.63 -16.82
CA LEU A 248 -5.45 -6.42 -15.92
C LEU A 248 -6.58 -7.07 -16.71
N TYR A 249 -6.88 -8.34 -16.44
CA TYR A 249 -7.96 -9.02 -17.15
C TYR A 249 -9.32 -8.41 -16.77
N GLY A 250 -10.08 -7.98 -17.77
CA GLY A 250 -11.44 -7.45 -17.60
C GLY A 250 -11.54 -5.92 -17.66
N ILE A 251 -10.42 -5.18 -17.69
CA ILE A 251 -10.42 -3.73 -17.90
C ILE A 251 -9.37 -3.32 -18.95
N SER A 252 -9.63 -2.22 -19.64
CA SER A 252 -8.81 -1.67 -20.72
C SER A 252 -7.72 -0.71 -20.26
N PRO A 253 -7.90 0.13 -19.21
CA PRO A 253 -6.86 1.07 -18.83
C PRO A 253 -5.62 0.34 -18.32
N THR A 254 -4.47 0.66 -18.92
CA THR A 254 -3.18 0.14 -18.44
C THR A 254 -2.82 0.85 -17.14
N ILE A 255 -2.49 0.05 -16.13
CA ILE A 255 -2.03 0.51 -14.82
C ILE A 255 -0.58 0.96 -14.96
N VAL A 256 -0.37 2.26 -14.87
CA VAL A 256 0.96 2.85 -14.96
C VAL A 256 1.45 3.20 -13.57
N ARG A 257 2.67 2.78 -13.25
CA ARG A 257 3.36 3.21 -12.05
C ARG A 257 3.53 4.74 -12.07
N TYR A 258 2.92 5.42 -11.11
CA TYR A 258 3.12 6.86 -10.94
C TYR A 258 4.39 7.11 -10.11
N TRP A 259 5.45 7.60 -10.77
CA TRP A 259 6.73 7.92 -10.14
C TRP A 259 6.60 9.13 -9.20
N GLN A 260 7.14 9.00 -7.99
CA GLN A 260 7.75 10.14 -7.29
C GLN A 260 9.28 9.90 -7.28
N PRO A 261 10.11 10.94 -7.46
CA PRO A 261 11.56 10.80 -7.51
C PRO A 261 12.18 10.19 -6.25
N ALA A 262 13.26 9.43 -6.47
CA ALA A 262 14.07 8.74 -5.46
C ALA A 262 14.72 9.67 -4.40
N PRO A 263 15.18 9.11 -3.25
CA PRO A 263 15.95 9.84 -2.24
C PRO A 263 17.26 10.36 -2.83
N VAL A 264 17.71 11.53 -2.37
CA VAL A 264 19.02 12.09 -2.68
C VAL A 264 20.10 11.09 -2.28
N VAL A 265 20.86 10.58 -3.25
CA VAL A 265 22.13 9.90 -3.00
C VAL A 265 23.09 10.94 -2.44
N VAL A 266 23.32 10.91 -1.13
CA VAL A 266 24.48 11.61 -0.54
C VAL A 266 25.71 10.79 -0.91
N ALA A 267 26.52 11.31 -1.84
CA ALA A 267 27.85 10.78 -2.14
C ALA A 267 28.69 10.71 -0.84
N PRO A 268 29.54 9.69 -0.67
CA PRO A 268 30.38 9.60 0.52
C PRO A 268 31.40 10.75 0.48
N VAL A 269 31.26 11.71 1.39
CA VAL A 269 32.33 12.67 1.66
C VAL A 269 33.46 11.90 2.33
N ILE A 270 34.54 11.67 1.57
CA ILE A 270 35.82 11.19 2.09
C ILE A 270 36.36 12.30 2.99
N VAL A 271 36.13 12.19 4.30
CA VAL A 271 36.76 13.08 5.28
C VAL A 271 38.17 12.58 5.53
N ARG A 272 39.16 13.27 4.95
CA ARG A 272 40.57 13.13 5.33
C ARG A 272 40.73 13.56 6.79
N ARG A 273 41.37 12.70 7.60
CA ARG A 273 41.76 12.98 8.99
C ARG A 273 42.75 14.15 9.08
N PRO A 274 42.70 14.93 10.17
CA PRO A 274 43.90 15.17 10.95
C PRO A 274 43.74 14.73 12.42
N CYS A 275 44.88 14.55 13.09
CA CYS A 275 45.07 13.84 14.34
C CYS A 275 44.95 14.70 15.63
N PHE A 276 44.57 14.01 16.73
CA PHE A 276 44.80 14.23 18.18
C PHE A 276 44.14 15.41 18.94
N PRO A 277 43.96 15.35 20.29
CA PRO A 277 43.78 14.19 21.20
C PRO A 277 42.58 14.27 22.19
N VAL A 278 42.09 13.08 22.58
CA VAL A 278 41.50 12.60 23.86
C VAL A 278 40.65 13.52 24.76
N ALA A 279 39.34 13.18 24.90
CA ALA A 279 38.62 12.96 26.17
C ALA A 279 37.23 12.32 25.91
N ALA A 280 36.86 11.28 26.67
CA ALA A 280 35.59 10.54 26.58
C ALA A 280 34.57 11.03 27.64
N PRO A 281 33.35 10.46 27.76
CA PRO A 281 32.34 10.12 26.75
C PRO A 281 31.00 10.86 27.04
N ARG A 282 30.22 11.19 26.01
CA ARG A 282 28.76 11.40 26.17
C ARG A 282 28.02 10.72 25.03
N VAL A 283 27.22 9.73 25.40
CA VAL A 283 26.24 9.04 24.56
C VAL A 283 25.21 10.09 24.11
N TYR A 284 25.21 10.42 22.82
CA TYR A 284 24.08 11.10 22.18
C TYR A 284 23.53 10.19 21.09
N GLY A 285 22.27 9.79 21.29
CA GLY A 285 21.51 8.94 20.38
C GLY A 285 21.43 9.52 18.98
N ALA A 286 21.63 8.65 17.99
CA ALA A 286 21.39 8.95 16.61
C ALA A 286 19.90 9.28 16.38
N ARG A 287 19.60 10.54 16.06
CA ARG A 287 18.32 10.92 15.47
C ARG A 287 18.28 10.39 14.04
N LEU A 288 17.58 9.29 13.83
CA LEU A 288 17.17 8.86 12.50
C LEU A 288 16.06 9.80 12.00
N ILE A 289 16.40 10.56 10.96
CA ILE A 289 15.45 11.36 10.18
C ILE A 289 14.62 10.37 9.36
N HIS A 290 13.38 10.11 9.80
CA HIS A 290 12.43 9.24 9.11
C HIS A 290 11.44 10.08 8.28
N SER A 291 11.50 9.95 6.96
CA SER A 291 10.52 10.51 6.02
C SER A 291 9.32 9.55 5.85
N PRO A 292 8.04 9.97 6.03
CA PRO A 292 6.89 9.05 6.11
C PRO A 292 5.74 9.33 5.14
N ILE A 293 5.16 8.31 4.47
CA ILE A 293 3.83 8.44 3.83
C ILE A 293 3.01 7.15 3.78
N LEU A 294 1.82 7.18 4.41
CA LEU A 294 0.54 7.15 3.66
C LEU A 294 -0.62 7.83 4.44
N PRO A 295 -0.95 7.49 5.70
CA PRO A 295 -1.99 8.23 6.45
C PRO A 295 -1.47 9.51 7.13
N THR A 296 -0.19 9.54 7.52
CA THR A 296 0.44 10.69 8.20
C THR A 296 0.89 11.80 7.25
N TYR A 297 1.16 11.51 5.97
CA TYR A 297 1.65 12.51 5.03
C TYR A 297 0.60 13.52 4.62
N VAL A 298 -0.64 13.09 4.37
CA VAL A 298 -1.70 14.02 4.01
C VAL A 298 -1.96 15.00 5.15
N HIS A 299 -1.99 14.50 6.40
CA HIS A 299 -2.08 15.37 7.58
C HIS A 299 -0.81 16.21 7.80
N MET A 300 0.39 15.68 7.57
CA MET A 300 1.65 16.41 7.73
C MET A 300 1.85 17.50 6.66
N ILE A 301 1.51 17.24 5.39
CA ILE A 301 1.48 18.22 4.30
C ILE A 301 0.47 19.31 4.66
N VAL A 302 -0.76 18.95 5.03
CA VAL A 302 -1.79 19.94 5.34
C VAL A 302 -1.40 20.76 6.58
N ALA A 303 -0.79 20.14 7.59
CA ALA A 303 -0.35 20.80 8.81
C ALA A 303 0.85 21.74 8.62
N ASN A 304 1.78 21.43 7.70
CA ASN A 304 3.08 22.12 7.60
C ASN A 304 3.40 22.74 6.23
N SER A 305 2.47 22.69 5.26
CA SER A 305 2.67 23.24 3.92
C SER A 305 1.51 24.13 3.45
N LYS A 306 1.80 25.03 2.50
CA LYS A 306 0.78 25.80 1.74
C LYS A 306 0.92 25.50 0.25
N PRO A 307 -0.18 25.39 -0.51
CA PRO A 307 -0.12 25.16 -1.95
C PRO A 307 0.35 26.43 -2.68
N CYS A 308 1.23 26.25 -3.67
CA CYS A 308 1.65 27.32 -4.57
C CYS A 308 0.44 27.90 -5.32
N PRO A 309 0.23 29.23 -5.35
CA PRO A 309 -0.90 29.84 -6.04
C PRO A 309 -0.95 29.51 -7.53
N LYS A 310 0.23 29.44 -8.17
CA LYS A 310 0.42 29.20 -9.61
C LYS A 310 0.34 27.74 -10.03
N CYS A 311 0.99 26.82 -9.31
CA CYS A 311 1.12 25.41 -9.72
C CYS A 311 0.50 24.39 -8.75
N LYS A 312 -0.10 24.86 -7.65
CA LYS A 312 -0.74 24.05 -6.59
C LYS A 312 0.17 23.05 -5.85
N ARG A 313 1.46 22.98 -6.17
CA ARG A 313 2.46 22.18 -5.44
C ARG A 313 2.53 22.61 -3.96
N PRO A 314 2.51 21.70 -2.98
CA PRO A 314 2.68 22.03 -1.57
C PRO A 314 4.10 22.52 -1.29
N ILE A 315 4.24 23.60 -0.53
CA ILE A 315 5.52 24.21 -0.14
C ILE A 315 5.58 24.19 1.38
N GLU A 316 6.65 23.66 1.96
CA GLU A 316 6.87 23.63 3.42
C GLU A 316 7.55 24.92 3.91
N LYS A 317 7.22 25.35 5.13
CA LYS A 317 7.83 26.54 5.74
C LYS A 317 9.27 26.24 6.18
N THR A 318 10.22 26.34 5.25
CA THR A 318 11.65 26.40 5.60
C THR A 318 12.03 27.83 5.99
N LYS A 319 13.11 28.01 6.76
CA LYS A 319 13.51 29.28 7.42
C LYS A 319 13.89 30.45 6.47
N GLY A 320 13.31 30.57 5.28
CA GLY A 320 13.54 31.72 4.40
C GLY A 320 12.99 31.66 2.98
N ALA A 321 12.38 30.58 2.50
CA ALA A 321 11.96 30.49 1.09
C ALA A 321 10.46 30.75 0.90
N MET A 322 10.13 31.91 0.30
CA MET A 322 8.78 32.25 -0.21
C MET A 322 8.64 31.96 -1.71
N THR A 323 9.52 31.10 -2.24
CA THR A 323 9.67 30.81 -3.66
C THR A 323 9.38 29.32 -3.92
N CYS A 324 8.52 29.04 -4.89
CA CYS A 324 8.25 27.67 -5.32
C CYS A 324 9.48 27.05 -5.97
N THR A 325 9.78 25.80 -5.66
CA THR A 325 10.91 25.09 -6.27
C THR A 325 10.75 24.92 -7.78
N PRO A 326 11.85 24.80 -8.55
CA PRO A 326 11.80 24.52 -9.98
C PRO A 326 10.89 23.32 -10.31
N PRO A 327 10.18 23.33 -11.46
CA PRO A 327 10.30 24.29 -12.56
C PRO A 327 9.50 25.61 -12.39
N CYS A 328 8.69 25.76 -11.33
CA CYS A 328 7.73 26.86 -11.21
C CYS A 328 8.35 28.22 -10.83
N LYS A 329 9.29 28.24 -9.87
CA LYS A 329 10.01 29.46 -9.41
C LYS A 329 9.12 30.65 -8.99
N PHE A 330 7.83 30.43 -8.73
CA PHE A 330 6.89 31.50 -8.38
C PHE A 330 7.08 31.97 -6.94
N GLU A 331 7.21 33.28 -6.74
CA GLU A 331 7.34 33.92 -5.43
C GLU A 331 5.96 34.42 -4.96
N PHE A 332 5.61 34.11 -3.72
CA PHE A 332 4.30 34.42 -3.17
C PHE A 332 4.36 34.72 -1.69
N CYS A 333 3.40 35.50 -1.19
CA CYS A 333 3.29 35.77 0.23
C CYS A 333 2.72 34.57 0.98
N TRP A 334 3.41 34.13 2.04
CA TRP A 334 2.97 33.00 2.84
C TRP A 334 1.65 33.26 3.58
N LEU A 335 1.30 34.53 3.85
CA LEU A 335 0.11 34.88 4.62
C LEU A 335 -1.16 34.88 3.73
N CYS A 336 -1.19 35.69 2.66
CA CYS A 336 -2.37 35.97 1.82
C CYS A 336 -2.43 35.24 0.47
N PRO A 337 -1.67 34.14 0.28
CA PRO A 337 -1.25 33.55 -1.01
C PRO A 337 -1.11 34.43 -2.27
N GLY A 338 -0.93 35.75 -2.17
CA GLY A 338 -0.78 36.65 -3.32
C GLY A 338 0.61 36.59 -3.96
N ALA A 339 0.74 37.10 -5.20
CA ALA A 339 2.04 37.23 -5.86
C ALA A 339 2.96 38.17 -5.06
N TRP A 340 4.23 37.81 -4.95
CA TRP A 340 5.19 38.63 -4.20
C TRP A 340 5.42 40.00 -4.87
N SER A 341 5.26 40.09 -6.19
CA SER A 341 5.32 41.35 -6.97
C SER A 341 4.35 42.42 -6.48
N ASP A 342 3.24 42.01 -5.88
CA ASP A 342 2.16 42.93 -5.48
C ASP A 342 2.38 43.44 -4.04
N HIS A 343 3.46 42.99 -3.38
CA HIS A 343 3.82 43.37 -2.02
C HIS A 343 4.90 44.45 -2.04
N GLY A 344 4.66 45.55 -1.33
CA GLY A 344 5.58 46.67 -1.16
C GLY A 344 5.26 47.49 0.09
N GLU A 345 5.74 48.73 0.16
CA GLU A 345 5.49 49.63 1.32
C GLU A 345 4.00 49.85 1.57
N ARG A 346 3.17 49.80 0.52
CA ARG A 346 1.71 49.99 0.59
C ARG A 346 0.94 48.83 1.24
N THR A 347 1.53 47.65 1.39
CA THR A 347 0.87 46.43 1.91
C THR A 347 1.32 46.01 3.32
N GLY A 348 2.12 46.83 4.01
CA GLY A 348 2.62 46.55 5.37
C GLY A 348 4.12 46.23 5.45
N GLY A 349 4.86 46.37 4.34
CA GLY A 349 6.31 46.13 4.28
C GLY A 349 6.71 44.65 4.13
N PHE A 350 8.01 44.36 4.25
CA PHE A 350 8.58 43.02 3.98
C PHE A 350 8.26 41.96 5.05
N TYR A 351 7.74 42.38 6.21
CA TYR A 351 7.51 41.51 7.38
C TYR A 351 6.05 41.43 7.84
N ALA A 352 5.15 42.26 7.31
CA ALA A 352 3.73 42.29 7.66
C ALA A 352 2.84 42.44 6.43
N CYS A 353 1.63 41.84 6.48
CA CYS A 353 0.68 41.84 5.36
C CYS A 353 -0.69 42.37 5.82
N ASN A 354 -0.96 43.66 5.58
CA ASN A 354 -2.20 44.33 5.98
C ASN A 354 -3.44 43.75 5.27
N LEU A 355 -3.25 43.23 4.05
CA LEU A 355 -4.30 42.55 3.27
C LEU A 355 -4.72 41.23 3.94
N TYR A 356 -3.78 40.50 4.54
CA TYR A 356 -4.08 39.28 5.29
C TYR A 356 -4.88 39.61 6.55
N GLU A 357 -4.46 40.60 7.32
CA GLU A 357 -5.14 40.98 8.58
C GLU A 357 -6.58 41.43 8.34
N ALA A 358 -6.83 42.19 7.27
CA ALA A 358 -8.18 42.61 6.89
C ALA A 358 -9.07 41.44 6.43
N ALA A 359 -8.50 40.46 5.70
CA ALA A 359 -9.24 39.28 5.24
C ALA A 359 -9.46 38.25 6.37
N ASN A 360 -8.54 38.14 7.32
CA ASN A 360 -8.67 37.29 8.50
C ASN A 360 -9.77 37.80 9.45
N LYS A 361 -9.85 39.12 9.67
CA LYS A 361 -10.96 39.74 10.44
C LYS A 361 -12.34 39.54 9.80
N LYS A 362 -12.40 39.19 8.51
CA LYS A 362 -13.63 38.86 7.77
C LYS A 362 -13.93 37.35 7.72
N GLY A 363 -13.15 36.51 8.41
CA GLY A 363 -13.40 35.06 8.51
C GLY A 363 -13.12 34.26 7.23
N VAL A 364 -12.41 34.84 6.25
CA VAL A 364 -12.20 34.20 4.93
C VAL A 364 -11.34 32.93 5.01
N TYR A 365 -10.54 32.77 6.07
CA TYR A 365 -9.56 31.68 6.21
C TYR A 365 -9.89 30.63 7.28
N ASP A 366 -10.96 30.81 8.07
CA ASP A 366 -11.27 29.99 9.26
C ASP A 366 -11.39 28.49 8.97
N GLU A 367 -12.12 28.09 7.92
CA GLU A 367 -12.29 26.67 7.56
C GLU A 367 -10.96 26.03 7.11
N THR A 368 -10.08 26.80 6.46
CA THR A 368 -8.75 26.29 6.08
C THR A 368 -7.83 26.17 7.27
N GLU A 369 -7.90 27.06 8.26
CA GLU A 369 -7.13 26.96 9.50
C GLU A 369 -7.60 25.81 10.38
N ARG A 370 -8.92 25.64 10.54
CA ARG A 370 -9.53 24.52 11.26
C ARG A 370 -9.12 23.17 10.68
N ARG A 371 -9.04 23.05 9.34
CA ARG A 371 -8.52 21.84 8.67
C ARG A 371 -7.05 21.57 8.98
N ARG A 372 -6.22 22.60 9.10
CA ARG A 372 -4.80 22.44 9.50
C ARG A 372 -4.67 22.04 10.97
N GLU A 373 -5.50 22.60 11.84
CA GLU A 373 -5.50 22.27 13.27
C GLU A 373 -5.95 20.83 13.53
N MET A 374 -7.02 20.37 12.87
CA MET A 374 -7.45 18.96 12.91
C MET A 374 -6.34 18.01 12.41
N ALA A 375 -5.60 18.40 11.36
CA ALA A 375 -4.48 17.63 10.86
C ALA A 375 -3.32 17.53 11.87
N LYS A 376 -3.00 18.63 12.57
CA LYS A 376 -2.01 18.63 13.67
C LYS A 376 -2.43 17.74 14.83
N HIS A 377 -3.66 17.87 15.31
CA HIS A 377 -4.17 17.06 16.42
C HIS A 377 -4.22 15.56 16.06
N SER A 378 -4.53 15.23 14.81
CA SER A 378 -4.43 13.85 14.32
C SER A 378 -2.98 13.33 14.30
N GLN A 379 -2.01 14.18 14.01
CA GLN A 379 -0.59 13.83 14.00
C GLN A 379 -0.06 13.62 15.42
N GLU A 380 -0.45 14.45 16.39
CA GLU A 380 -0.08 14.33 17.80
C GLU A 380 -0.59 13.02 18.42
N ARG A 381 -1.87 12.68 18.16
CA ARG A 381 -2.43 11.39 18.58
C ARG A 381 -1.64 10.22 18.01
N TYR A 382 -1.25 10.28 16.73
CA TYR A 382 -0.43 9.24 16.09
C TYR A 382 0.93 9.07 16.80
N THR A 383 1.61 10.17 17.11
CA THR A 383 2.90 10.14 17.84
C THR A 383 2.75 9.52 19.23
N HIS A 384 1.69 9.90 19.96
CA HIS A 384 1.43 9.36 21.30
C HIS A 384 1.27 7.83 21.29
N TYR A 385 0.41 7.29 20.43
CA TYR A 385 0.19 5.85 20.35
C TYR A 385 1.43 5.09 19.87
N TYR A 386 2.23 5.69 18.98
CA TYR A 386 3.49 5.12 18.52
C TYR A 386 4.50 4.97 19.68
N GLU A 387 4.69 6.01 20.48
CA GLU A 387 5.61 5.96 21.62
C GLU A 387 5.15 4.96 22.68
N CYS A 388 3.84 4.88 22.93
CA CYS A 388 3.28 3.90 23.85
C CYS A 388 3.48 2.47 23.37
N SER A 389 3.26 2.20 22.08
CA SER A 389 3.50 0.89 21.47
C SER A 389 4.98 0.48 21.54
N ALA A 390 5.90 1.41 21.23
CA ALA A 390 7.35 1.18 21.33
C ALA A 390 7.79 0.87 22.77
N ARG A 391 7.23 1.59 23.76
CA ARG A 391 7.47 1.33 25.19
C ARG A 391 6.97 -0.06 25.60
N ASN A 392 5.77 -0.44 25.18
CA ASN A 392 5.21 -1.77 25.48
C ASN A 392 6.04 -2.90 24.86
N GLN A 393 6.57 -2.71 23.65
CA GLN A 393 7.46 -3.67 23.01
C GLN A 393 8.75 -3.91 23.81
N LEU A 394 9.39 -2.83 24.29
CA LEU A 394 10.58 -2.92 25.12
C LEU A 394 10.30 -3.64 26.45
N SER A 395 9.19 -3.33 27.11
CA SER A 395 8.76 -4.02 28.33
C SER A 395 8.54 -5.51 28.09
N ARG A 396 7.90 -5.88 26.98
CA ARG A 396 7.66 -7.29 26.62
C ARG A 396 8.97 -8.04 26.33
N GLN A 397 9.91 -7.42 25.62
CA GLN A 397 11.22 -8.00 25.35
C GLN A 397 12.01 -8.25 26.63
N LYS A 398 11.90 -7.35 27.61
CA LYS A 398 12.52 -7.52 28.92
C LYS A 398 11.94 -8.71 29.69
N VAL A 399 10.61 -8.83 29.73
CA VAL A 399 9.93 -9.98 30.37
C VAL A 399 10.34 -11.32 29.74
N LEU A 400 10.46 -11.37 28.41
CA LEU A 400 10.92 -12.58 27.72
C LEU A 400 12.38 -12.91 28.02
N ALA A 401 13.25 -11.90 28.11
CA ALA A 401 14.66 -12.10 28.47
C ALA A 401 14.80 -12.60 29.92
N ASP A 402 14.04 -12.02 30.85
CA ASP A 402 14.03 -12.43 32.26
C ASP A 402 13.50 -13.87 32.42
N TRP A 403 12.52 -14.28 31.61
CA TRP A 403 11.96 -15.63 31.63
C TRP A 403 12.92 -16.69 31.11
N HIS A 404 13.80 -16.36 30.17
CA HIS A 404 14.82 -17.27 29.65
C HIS A 404 16.06 -17.42 30.56
N GLN A 405 16.15 -16.62 31.63
CA GLN A 405 17.23 -16.68 32.62
C GLN A 405 16.80 -17.39 33.93
N MET A 406 15.53 -17.77 34.06
CA MET A 406 15.00 -18.64 35.12
C MET A 406 14.97 -20.08 34.64
#